data_AF-A0A6P8ZSI8-F1
#
_entry.id   AF-A0A6P8ZSI8-F1
#
_cell.length_a   1.000
_cell.length_b   1.000
_cell.length_c   1.000
_cell.angle_alpha   90.00
_cell.angle_beta   90.00
_cell.angle_gamma   90.00
#
_symmetry.space_group_name_H-M   'P 1'
#
loop_
_entity.id
_entity.type
_entity.pdbx_description
1 polymer ?
#
loop_
_entity_poly.entity_id
_entity_poly.type
_entity_poly.pdbx_seq_one_letter_code
_entity_poly.pdbx_strand_id
1 'polypeptide(L)'
;MTADECGRLWVIDSGAVDAIGDIRVVCPPQIVIFDLNTDRLLWRYVIPKSQTKPESLFTNIVVDIRDGQCDDAFAYAADVFRYGLLVYSWREDRSYRLSHNLFFPDPIASRFVLDDVTFRWMDGIFGLALSPLDKKTKDRTMFFHPMASFREFAVQTSVIRNETYANEHPDDFRIFPFLAVFLYVEATTRGVCLITKVPRSGRVPPQLGVRGRNQSHSSASAMDRRGVLFFNLVTQDALGCWDSAKPYGRSTVGHVAQDHALLNFPNDLKVDREEPQNIWMLTNRLHLYLYRSLSRDEYNFRILTGTVEKATDGTICDPHKIGPATSVPRDIDACDDL
;
A
#
# COMPACT_ATOMS: atom_id res chain seq x y z
N MET A 1 12.18 7.59 0.62
CA MET A 1 13.38 6.83 1.04
C MET A 1 12.97 5.65 1.90
N THR A 2 13.82 4.64 2.04
CA THR A 2 13.61 3.52 2.97
C THR A 2 14.94 2.97 3.45
N ALA A 3 15.03 2.62 4.73
CA ALA A 3 16.15 1.85 5.27
C ALA A 3 15.83 0.36 5.13
N ASP A 4 16.81 -0.44 4.73
CA ASP A 4 16.65 -1.90 4.64
C ASP A 4 17.21 -2.65 5.87
N GLU A 5 17.04 -3.97 5.91
CA GLU A 5 17.50 -4.81 7.02
C GLU A 5 19.02 -5.04 7.03
N CYS A 6 19.73 -4.59 5.99
CA CYS A 6 21.16 -4.77 5.83
C CYS A 6 21.95 -3.48 6.16
N GLY A 7 21.30 -2.49 6.78
CA GLY A 7 21.93 -1.23 7.12
C GLY A 7 22.19 -0.34 5.90
N ARG A 8 21.36 -0.40 4.86
CA ARG A 8 21.45 0.50 3.69
C ARG A 8 20.27 1.44 3.63
N LEU A 9 20.53 2.69 3.25
CA LEU A 9 19.50 3.69 2.95
C LEU A 9 19.31 3.78 1.44
N TRP A 10 18.08 3.51 1.00
CA TRP A 10 17.67 3.59 -0.40
C TRP A 10 16.86 4.87 -0.63
N VAL A 11 17.36 5.71 -1.52
CA VAL A 11 16.77 7.01 -1.87
C VAL A 11 16.38 6.97 -3.34
N ILE A 12 15.15 7.35 -3.62
CA ILE A 12 14.69 7.63 -4.99
C ILE A 12 14.82 9.13 -5.20
N ASP A 13 15.72 9.52 -6.11
CA ASP A 13 15.87 10.89 -6.57
C ASP A 13 15.09 11.03 -7.86
N SER A 14 14.05 11.86 -7.84
CA SER A 14 13.19 12.07 -9.01
C SER A 14 13.86 12.88 -10.10
N GLY A 15 14.94 13.60 -9.79
CA GLY A 15 15.57 14.58 -10.66
C GLY A 15 14.67 15.75 -11.06
N ALA A 16 13.50 15.88 -10.43
CA ALA A 16 12.51 16.91 -10.69
C ALA A 16 12.60 18.04 -9.66
N VAL A 17 12.53 19.27 -10.13
CA VAL A 17 12.35 20.48 -9.31
C VAL A 17 10.97 21.07 -9.59
N ASP A 18 10.50 21.90 -8.66
CA ASP A 18 9.22 22.59 -8.78
C ASP A 18 8.07 21.61 -9.03
N ALA A 19 7.95 20.59 -8.17
CA ALA A 19 6.92 19.54 -8.25
C ALA A 19 5.47 20.05 -8.06
N ILE A 20 5.26 21.37 -8.09
CA ILE A 20 4.01 22.07 -7.87
C ILE A 20 3.81 22.99 -9.07
N GLY A 21 2.86 22.63 -9.95
CA GLY A 21 2.66 23.30 -11.23
C GLY A 21 3.48 22.66 -12.35
N ASP A 22 4.33 23.44 -13.01
CA ASP A 22 5.14 22.99 -14.15
C ASP A 22 6.40 22.25 -13.68
N ILE A 23 6.28 20.92 -13.56
CA ILE A 23 7.38 20.05 -13.13
C ILE A 23 8.54 20.16 -14.11
N ARG A 24 9.71 20.52 -13.60
CA ARG A 24 10.93 20.60 -14.39
C ARG A 24 11.88 19.47 -14.02
N VAL A 25 12.01 18.48 -14.89
CA VAL A 25 13.00 17.40 -14.74
C VAL A 25 14.37 17.93 -15.20
N VAL A 26 15.27 18.14 -14.24
CA VAL A 26 16.61 18.74 -14.46
C VAL A 26 17.67 17.66 -14.69
N CYS A 27 17.50 16.48 -14.09
CA CYS A 27 18.36 15.32 -14.31
C CYS A 27 17.53 14.03 -14.43
N PRO A 28 18.10 12.95 -15.00
CA PRO A 28 17.44 11.66 -15.02
C PRO A 28 17.19 11.15 -13.59
N PRO A 29 16.03 10.54 -13.32
CA PRO A 29 15.75 9.98 -12.01
C PRO A 29 16.69 8.80 -11.72
N GLN A 30 17.07 8.65 -10.46
CA GLN A 30 18.08 7.68 -10.03
C GLN A 30 17.73 7.05 -8.67
N ILE A 31 18.15 5.81 -8.48
CA ILE A 31 18.18 5.16 -7.17
C ILE A 31 19.58 5.37 -6.59
N VAL A 32 19.65 5.94 -5.39
CA VAL A 32 20.89 6.24 -4.69
C VAL A 32 20.92 5.45 -3.40
N ILE A 33 22.02 4.76 -3.12
CA ILE A 33 22.13 3.87 -1.97
C ILE A 33 23.33 4.24 -1.14
N PHE A 34 23.10 4.38 0.16
CA PHE A 34 24.12 4.70 1.16
C PHE A 34 24.22 3.58 2.19
N ASP A 35 25.43 3.36 2.71
CA ASP A 35 25.67 2.54 3.90
C ASP A 35 25.39 3.40 5.14
N LEU A 36 24.45 2.96 5.98
CA LEU A 36 24.06 3.67 7.19
C LEU A 36 25.12 3.58 8.30
N ASN A 37 26.02 2.59 8.26
CA ASN A 37 27.07 2.42 9.27
C ASN A 37 28.28 3.31 8.97
N THR A 38 28.58 3.52 7.69
CA THR A 38 29.78 4.24 7.26
C THR A 38 29.51 5.62 6.67
N ASP A 39 28.24 5.98 6.45
CA ASP A 39 27.80 7.22 5.80
C ASP A 39 28.43 7.39 4.40
N ARG A 40 28.59 6.28 3.68
CA ARG A 40 29.21 6.26 2.35
C ARG A 40 28.18 5.94 1.28
N LEU A 41 28.31 6.64 0.15
CA LEU A 41 27.61 6.28 -1.07
C LEU A 41 28.11 4.91 -1.55
N LEU A 42 27.19 3.95 -1.64
CA LEU A 42 27.45 2.63 -2.20
C LEU A 42 27.25 2.62 -3.71
N TRP A 43 26.15 3.22 -4.19
CA TRP A 43 25.79 3.14 -5.59
C TRP A 43 24.83 4.23 -6.07
N ARG A 44 24.88 4.49 -7.38
CA ARG A 44 23.93 5.31 -8.12
C ARG A 44 23.48 4.54 -9.36
N TYR A 45 22.21 4.18 -9.38
CA TYR A 45 21.58 3.58 -10.55
C TYR A 45 20.73 4.63 -11.26
N VAL A 46 21.13 5.01 -12.47
CA VAL A 46 20.35 5.94 -13.30
C VAL A 46 19.28 5.15 -14.04
N ILE A 47 18.01 5.51 -13.85
CA ILE A 47 16.88 4.79 -14.47
C ILE A 47 16.93 5.01 -15.99
N PRO A 48 16.91 3.94 -16.81
CA PRO A 48 16.98 4.07 -18.27
C PRO A 48 15.86 4.94 -18.84
N LYS A 49 16.17 5.76 -19.84
CA LYS A 49 15.20 6.67 -20.48
C LYS A 49 13.99 5.93 -21.08
N SER A 50 14.15 4.68 -21.50
CA SER A 50 13.05 3.82 -21.98
C SER A 50 12.03 3.48 -20.89
N GLN A 51 12.40 3.64 -19.62
CA GLN A 51 11.60 3.34 -18.44
C GLN A 51 11.10 4.61 -17.74
N THR A 52 11.39 5.78 -18.30
CA THR A 52 10.92 7.08 -17.79
C THR A 52 10.06 7.74 -18.85
N LYS A 53 8.79 8.00 -18.54
CA LYS A 53 7.90 8.73 -19.45
C LYS A 53 8.09 10.24 -19.22
N PRO A 54 7.73 11.10 -20.19
CA PRO A 54 7.74 12.55 -19.97
C PRO A 54 6.93 12.91 -18.73
N GLU A 55 7.46 13.72 -17.82
CA GLU A 55 6.82 14.09 -16.54
C GLU A 55 6.60 12.92 -15.55
N SER A 56 7.32 11.80 -15.70
CA SER A 56 7.40 10.78 -14.64
C SER A 56 7.87 11.42 -13.33
N LEU A 57 7.24 11.04 -12.22
CA LEU A 57 7.62 11.49 -10.88
C LEU A 57 7.64 10.28 -9.95
N PHE A 58 8.85 9.84 -9.57
CA PHE A 58 9.00 8.75 -8.62
C PHE A 58 9.02 9.29 -7.19
N THR A 59 8.07 8.87 -6.36
CA THR A 59 7.89 9.47 -5.01
C THR A 59 8.09 8.47 -3.86
N ASN A 60 7.77 7.19 -4.08
CA ASN A 60 7.84 6.16 -3.06
C ASN A 60 8.77 5.02 -3.51
N ILE A 61 9.46 4.41 -2.55
CA ILE A 61 10.35 3.28 -2.75
C ILE A 61 10.27 2.33 -1.55
N VAL A 62 10.09 1.04 -1.83
CA VAL A 62 10.20 -0.06 -0.85
C VAL A 62 11.22 -1.08 -1.33
N VAL A 63 11.88 -1.76 -0.38
CA VAL A 63 12.97 -2.70 -0.68
C VAL A 63 12.60 -4.06 -0.11
N ASP A 64 12.62 -5.08 -0.98
CA ASP A 64 12.33 -6.47 -0.68
C ASP A 64 13.63 -7.27 -0.64
N ILE A 65 13.97 -7.75 0.55
CA ILE A 65 15.06 -8.67 0.83
C ILE A 65 14.43 -9.92 1.45
N ARG A 66 14.90 -11.08 1.01
CA ARG A 66 14.36 -12.38 1.40
C ARG A 66 15.43 -13.19 2.11
N ASP A 67 15.04 -13.79 3.24
CA ASP A 67 15.89 -14.66 4.05
C ASP A 67 17.29 -14.06 4.33
N GLY A 68 17.38 -12.72 4.52
CA GLY A 68 18.63 -12.02 4.80
C GLY A 68 19.63 -11.93 3.62
N GLN A 69 19.22 -12.27 2.39
CA GLN A 69 20.08 -12.22 1.21
C GLN A 69 20.24 -10.78 0.70
N CYS A 70 21.08 -10.00 1.38
CA CYS A 70 21.30 -8.58 1.10
C CYS A 70 21.73 -8.27 -0.35
N ASP A 71 22.44 -9.21 -0.99
CA ASP A 71 22.92 -9.07 -2.36
C ASP A 71 21.84 -9.34 -3.42
N ASP A 72 20.72 -9.97 -3.07
CA ASP A 72 19.55 -10.20 -3.95
C ASP A 72 18.37 -9.28 -3.60
N ALA A 73 18.68 -8.03 -3.26
CA ALA A 73 17.68 -7.02 -2.97
C ALA A 73 16.92 -6.59 -4.24
N PHE A 74 15.61 -6.42 -4.12
CA PHE A 74 14.79 -5.76 -5.13
C PHE A 74 14.22 -4.46 -4.57
N ALA A 75 14.23 -3.40 -5.38
CA ALA A 75 13.56 -2.15 -5.04
C ALA A 75 12.35 -1.93 -5.97
N TYR A 76 11.25 -1.46 -5.39
CA TYR A 76 10.03 -1.12 -6.11
C TYR A 76 9.76 0.37 -5.92
N ALA A 77 9.71 1.13 -7.02
CA ALA A 77 9.45 2.57 -6.97
C ALA A 77 8.21 2.96 -7.76
N ALA A 78 7.34 3.77 -7.15
CA ALA A 78 6.07 4.20 -7.73
C ALA A 78 6.24 5.48 -8.54
N ASP A 79 5.82 5.45 -9.81
CA ASP A 79 5.73 6.61 -10.70
C ASP A 79 4.30 7.17 -10.66
N VAL A 80 4.09 8.22 -9.86
CA VAL A 80 2.75 8.69 -9.49
C VAL A 80 2.01 9.37 -10.65
N PHE A 81 2.74 10.06 -11.54
CA PHE A 81 2.14 10.82 -12.64
C PHE A 81 2.01 10.03 -13.93
N ARG A 82 2.71 8.90 -14.03
CA ARG A 82 2.62 8.00 -15.19
C ARG A 82 2.16 6.60 -14.85
N TYR A 83 1.72 6.39 -13.61
CA TYR A 83 0.97 5.22 -13.16
C TYR A 83 1.75 3.92 -13.41
N GLY A 84 3.05 3.95 -13.09
CA GLY A 84 3.98 2.86 -13.33
C GLY A 84 4.64 2.37 -12.06
N LEU A 85 5.09 1.12 -12.09
CA LEU A 85 5.95 0.57 -11.07
C LEU A 85 7.31 0.26 -11.69
N LEU A 86 8.36 0.91 -11.21
CA LEU A 86 9.73 0.52 -11.51
C LEU A 86 10.12 -0.65 -10.60
N VAL A 87 10.64 -1.71 -11.19
CA VAL A 87 11.25 -2.82 -10.47
C VAL A 87 12.74 -2.81 -10.77
N TYR A 88 13.58 -2.75 -9.74
CA TYR A 88 15.03 -2.75 -9.84
C TYR A 88 15.62 -3.94 -9.08
N SER A 89 16.47 -4.73 -9.74
CA SER A 89 17.26 -5.79 -9.15
C SER A 89 18.65 -5.28 -8.84
N TRP A 90 19.05 -5.36 -7.57
CA TRP A 90 20.40 -5.00 -7.13
C TRP A 90 21.46 -5.95 -7.70
N ARG A 91 21.19 -7.25 -7.65
CA ARG A 91 22.12 -8.30 -8.10
C ARG A 91 22.45 -8.20 -9.59
N GLU A 92 21.45 -7.88 -10.39
CA GLU A 92 21.59 -7.77 -11.85
C GLU A 92 21.93 -6.35 -12.32
N ASP A 93 21.91 -5.37 -11.40
CA ASP A 93 21.97 -3.93 -11.68
C ASP A 93 21.07 -3.52 -12.88
N ARG A 94 19.84 -4.06 -12.87
CA ARG A 94 18.88 -3.92 -13.98
C ARG A 94 17.52 -3.56 -13.44
N SER A 95 16.85 -2.63 -14.10
CA SER A 95 15.44 -2.34 -13.87
C SER A 95 14.58 -2.58 -15.10
N TYR A 96 13.27 -2.61 -14.86
CA TYR A 96 12.23 -2.53 -15.87
C TYR A 96 10.99 -1.84 -15.28
N ARG A 97 10.10 -1.39 -16.16
CA ARG A 97 8.89 -0.66 -15.78
C ARG A 97 7.64 -1.48 -16.10
N LEU A 98 6.89 -1.81 -15.07
CA LEU A 98 5.58 -2.45 -15.19
C LEU A 98 4.47 -1.40 -15.35
N SER A 99 3.46 -1.76 -16.14
CA SER A 99 2.21 -1.00 -16.26
C SER A 99 1.05 -1.94 -15.95
N HIS A 100 0.10 -1.48 -15.14
CA HIS A 100 -1.08 -2.27 -14.82
C HIS A 100 -2.27 -1.35 -14.56
N ASN A 101 -3.49 -1.79 -14.90
CA ASN A 101 -4.69 -0.96 -14.75
C ASN A 101 -4.97 -0.57 -13.30
N LEU A 102 -4.57 -1.41 -12.33
CA LEU A 102 -4.73 -1.10 -10.90
C LEU A 102 -3.78 0.01 -10.40
N PHE A 103 -2.83 0.46 -11.21
CA PHE A 103 -1.97 1.61 -10.89
C PHE A 103 -2.64 2.94 -11.22
N PHE A 104 -3.74 2.92 -11.97
CA PHE A 104 -4.38 4.13 -12.47
C PHE A 104 -5.25 4.77 -11.38
N PRO A 105 -5.34 6.11 -11.36
CA PRO A 105 -6.28 6.82 -10.50
C PRO A 105 -7.73 6.52 -10.87
N ASP A 106 -8.61 6.54 -9.88
CA ASP A 106 -10.07 6.56 -10.07
C ASP A 106 -10.53 8.03 -10.20
N PRO A 107 -11.01 8.46 -11.38
CA PRO A 107 -11.43 9.85 -11.59
C PRO A 107 -12.53 10.34 -10.64
N ILE A 108 -13.37 9.42 -10.14
CA ILE A 108 -14.45 9.76 -9.20
C ILE A 108 -13.88 10.02 -7.80
N ALA A 109 -12.74 9.37 -7.47
CA ALA A 109 -11.97 9.62 -6.27
C ALA A 109 -10.91 10.72 -6.47
N SER A 110 -10.98 11.56 -7.49
CA SER A 110 -9.99 12.64 -7.69
C SER A 110 -10.18 13.83 -6.76
N ARG A 111 -11.35 13.95 -6.12
CA ARG A 111 -11.73 15.13 -5.30
C ARG A 111 -11.28 14.96 -3.86
N PHE A 112 -10.54 15.95 -3.37
CA PHE A 112 -10.08 16.06 -1.97
C PHE A 112 -10.72 17.28 -1.31
N VAL A 113 -11.11 17.15 -0.04
CA VAL A 113 -11.66 18.23 0.77
C VAL A 113 -11.00 18.19 2.15
N LEU A 114 -10.18 19.18 2.46
CA LEU A 114 -9.50 19.35 3.76
C LEU A 114 -9.48 20.84 4.14
N ASP A 115 -9.80 21.19 5.39
CA ASP A 115 -9.77 22.58 5.91
C ASP A 115 -10.46 23.63 5.02
N ASP A 116 -11.63 23.29 4.49
CA ASP A 116 -12.40 24.09 3.52
C ASP A 116 -11.64 24.39 2.21
N VAL A 117 -10.57 23.65 1.93
CA VAL A 117 -9.86 23.64 0.65
C VAL A 117 -10.34 22.44 -0.15
N THR A 118 -10.83 22.71 -1.35
CA THR A 118 -11.14 21.67 -2.33
C THR A 118 -10.10 21.69 -3.43
N PHE A 119 -9.51 20.54 -3.72
CA PHE A 119 -8.58 20.36 -4.82
C PHE A 119 -8.81 19.01 -5.51
N ARG A 120 -8.17 18.81 -6.66
CA ARG A 120 -8.28 17.57 -7.41
C ARG A 120 -6.90 17.07 -7.82
N TRP A 121 -6.61 15.82 -7.46
CA TRP A 121 -5.41 15.12 -7.90
C TRP A 121 -5.80 13.84 -8.64
N MET A 122 -4.99 13.50 -9.63
CA MET A 122 -5.12 12.29 -10.44
C MET A 122 -3.90 11.38 -10.24
N ASP A 123 -3.30 11.45 -9.06
CA ASP A 123 -2.11 10.71 -8.73
C ASP A 123 -2.43 9.20 -8.70
N GLY A 124 -1.68 8.44 -9.49
CA GLY A 124 -1.81 6.98 -9.58
C GLY A 124 -1.16 6.28 -8.41
N ILE A 125 -0.63 5.07 -8.63
CA ILE A 125 0.09 4.25 -7.64
C ILE A 125 1.03 5.11 -6.78
N PHE A 126 0.85 5.03 -5.46
CA PHE A 126 1.47 5.97 -4.52
C PHE A 126 1.97 5.28 -3.25
N GLY A 127 1.06 4.72 -2.45
CA GLY A 127 1.43 3.95 -1.27
C GLY A 127 1.87 2.54 -1.65
N LEU A 128 3.01 2.10 -1.11
CA LEU A 128 3.57 0.75 -1.26
C LEU A 128 3.92 0.20 0.13
N ALA A 129 3.51 -1.03 0.42
CA ALA A 129 3.89 -1.74 1.64
C ALA A 129 4.19 -3.20 1.34
N LEU A 130 5.22 -3.75 1.99
CA LEU A 130 5.57 -5.16 1.87
C LEU A 130 5.10 -5.93 3.10
N SER A 131 4.51 -7.09 2.91
CA SER A 131 4.21 -8.01 3.98
C SER A 131 5.49 -8.56 4.65
N PRO A 132 5.36 -9.13 5.87
CA PRO A 132 6.35 -10.09 6.35
C PRO A 132 6.58 -11.20 5.32
N LEU A 133 7.77 -11.80 5.35
CA LEU A 133 8.09 -12.94 4.51
C LEU A 133 7.22 -14.14 4.94
N ASP A 134 6.45 -14.68 4.00
CA ASP A 134 5.69 -15.90 4.25
C ASP A 134 6.66 -17.07 4.43
N LYS A 135 6.56 -17.74 5.58
CA LYS A 135 7.49 -18.80 5.97
C LYS A 135 7.40 -20.04 5.07
N LYS A 136 6.25 -20.29 4.45
CA LYS A 136 5.97 -21.46 3.60
C LYS A 136 6.35 -21.19 2.15
N THR A 137 5.86 -20.09 1.58
CA THR A 137 6.08 -19.77 0.17
C THR A 137 7.41 -19.06 -0.09
N LYS A 138 8.04 -18.52 0.96
CA LYS A 138 9.26 -17.69 0.85
C LYS A 138 9.05 -16.48 -0.06
N ASP A 139 7.83 -15.96 -0.04
CA ASP A 139 7.39 -14.82 -0.83
C ASP A 139 6.86 -13.69 0.06
N ARG A 140 6.79 -12.49 -0.49
CA ARG A 140 6.11 -11.35 0.12
C ARG A 140 4.97 -10.91 -0.76
N THR A 141 3.92 -10.41 -0.14
CA THR A 141 2.86 -9.68 -0.82
C THR A 141 3.18 -8.20 -0.75
N MET A 142 3.17 -7.52 -1.90
CA MET A 142 3.19 -6.06 -1.96
C MET A 142 1.76 -5.56 -2.00
N PHE A 143 1.39 -4.77 -0.99
CA PHE A 143 0.17 -3.97 -0.97
C PHE A 143 0.45 -2.62 -1.60
N PHE A 144 -0.48 -2.15 -2.42
CA PHE A 144 -0.35 -0.86 -3.07
C PHE A 144 -1.71 -0.22 -3.34
N HIS A 145 -1.68 1.09 -3.53
CA HIS A 145 -2.87 1.84 -3.94
C HIS A 145 -2.50 3.12 -4.69
N PRO A 146 -3.37 3.54 -5.63
CA PRO A 146 -3.36 4.90 -6.14
C PRO A 146 -3.73 5.91 -5.06
N MET A 147 -3.16 7.12 -5.14
CA MET A 147 -3.53 8.22 -4.24
C MET A 147 -4.97 8.68 -4.51
N ALA A 148 -5.34 8.88 -5.78
CA ALA A 148 -6.73 9.12 -6.18
C ALA A 148 -7.52 7.80 -6.24
N SER A 149 -7.66 7.12 -5.11
CA SER A 149 -8.43 5.89 -4.96
C SER A 149 -8.80 5.65 -3.50
N PHE A 150 -9.83 4.84 -3.28
CA PHE A 150 -10.22 4.32 -1.96
C PHE A 150 -9.84 2.85 -1.75
N ARG A 151 -9.26 2.22 -2.77
CA ARG A 151 -9.03 0.78 -2.82
C ARG A 151 -7.57 0.42 -2.54
N GLU A 152 -7.40 -0.69 -1.83
CA GLU A 152 -6.15 -1.41 -1.66
C GLU A 152 -6.08 -2.56 -2.66
N PHE A 153 -4.90 -2.75 -3.22
CA PHE A 153 -4.58 -3.83 -4.15
C PHE A 153 -3.37 -4.60 -3.63
N ALA A 154 -3.16 -5.79 -4.15
CA ALA A 154 -2.02 -6.60 -3.80
C ALA A 154 -1.49 -7.43 -4.97
N VAL A 155 -0.20 -7.73 -4.92
CA VAL A 155 0.47 -8.64 -5.84
C VAL A 155 1.58 -9.37 -5.11
N GLN A 156 1.79 -10.64 -5.44
CA GLN A 156 2.94 -11.38 -4.93
C GLN A 156 4.22 -10.84 -5.57
N THR A 157 5.26 -10.65 -4.76
CA THR A 157 6.52 -10.06 -5.25
C THR A 157 7.25 -10.99 -6.23
N SER A 158 7.05 -12.31 -6.14
CA SER A 158 7.55 -13.29 -7.13
C SER A 158 7.04 -13.02 -8.55
N VAL A 159 5.80 -12.55 -8.69
CA VAL A 159 5.18 -12.19 -9.98
C VAL A 159 5.91 -11.00 -10.59
N ILE A 160 6.04 -9.90 -9.83
CA ILE A 160 6.61 -8.64 -10.34
C ILE A 160 8.14 -8.65 -10.46
N ARG A 161 8.83 -9.60 -9.81
CA ARG A 161 10.28 -9.85 -10.00
C ARG A 161 10.62 -10.49 -11.35
N ASN A 162 9.62 -10.97 -12.10
CA ASN A 162 9.79 -11.48 -13.45
C ASN A 162 8.98 -10.61 -14.44
N GLU A 163 9.70 -9.78 -15.20
CA GLU A 163 9.11 -8.84 -16.16
C GLU A 163 8.17 -9.51 -17.17
N THR A 164 8.59 -10.61 -17.77
CA THR A 164 7.79 -11.34 -18.76
C THR A 164 6.54 -11.92 -18.12
N TYR A 165 6.70 -12.62 -16.99
CA TYR A 165 5.59 -13.26 -16.30
C TYR A 165 4.53 -12.24 -15.85
N ALA A 166 4.94 -11.10 -15.27
CA ALA A 166 4.04 -10.04 -14.82
C ALA A 166 3.21 -9.43 -15.98
N ASN A 167 3.78 -9.33 -17.17
CA ASN A 167 3.08 -8.82 -18.35
C ASN A 167 2.11 -9.86 -18.94
N GLU A 168 2.44 -11.14 -18.86
CA GLU A 168 1.62 -12.24 -19.38
C GLU A 168 0.49 -12.65 -18.43
N HIS A 169 0.62 -12.37 -17.13
CA HIS A 169 -0.32 -12.78 -16.08
C HIS A 169 -0.88 -11.58 -15.29
N PRO A 170 -1.58 -10.62 -15.95
CA PRO A 170 -2.10 -9.43 -15.27
C PRO A 170 -3.12 -9.75 -14.17
N ASP A 171 -3.79 -10.90 -14.24
CA ASP A 171 -4.79 -11.33 -13.23
C ASP A 171 -4.17 -11.71 -11.87
N ASP A 172 -2.83 -11.84 -11.79
CA ASP A 172 -2.13 -12.02 -10.51
C ASP A 172 -2.08 -10.74 -9.67
N PHE A 173 -2.38 -9.58 -10.26
CA PHE A 173 -2.67 -8.36 -9.53
C PHE A 173 -4.10 -8.39 -9.00
N ARG A 174 -4.23 -8.51 -7.69
CA ARG A 174 -5.51 -8.75 -7.03
C ARG A 174 -6.07 -7.46 -6.44
N ILE A 175 -7.33 -7.20 -6.75
CA ILE A 175 -8.19 -6.43 -5.85
C ILE A 175 -8.60 -7.40 -4.76
N PHE A 176 -8.64 -7.00 -3.49
CA PHE A 176 -9.21 -7.86 -2.46
C PHE A 176 -10.72 -8.02 -2.68
N PRO A 177 -11.27 -9.23 -2.91
CA PRO A 177 -12.58 -9.54 -2.38
C PRO A 177 -12.44 -10.48 -1.19
N PHE A 178 -13.48 -10.41 -0.36
CA PHE A 178 -13.95 -11.52 0.43
C PHE A 178 -13.71 -12.85 -0.32
N LEU A 179 -12.87 -13.74 0.23
CA LEU A 179 -12.90 -15.15 -0.11
C LEU A 179 -14.33 -15.63 0.13
N ALA A 180 -15.16 -15.68 -0.91
CA ALA A 180 -16.36 -16.52 -0.95
C ALA A 180 -16.77 -16.79 -2.39
N VAL A 181 -15.91 -17.50 -3.12
CA VAL A 181 -16.43 -18.77 -3.64
C VAL A 181 -15.89 -19.81 -2.68
N PHE A 182 -16.68 -20.10 -1.64
CA PHE A 182 -16.45 -21.29 -0.86
C PHE A 182 -16.91 -22.48 -1.72
N LEU A 183 -15.97 -23.09 -2.43
CA LEU A 183 -16.18 -24.44 -2.95
C LEU A 183 -15.99 -25.38 -1.76
N TYR A 184 -17.08 -25.84 -1.18
CA TYR A 184 -17.04 -26.99 -0.29
C TYR A 184 -17.47 -28.21 -1.10
N VAL A 185 -16.65 -29.25 -1.01
CA VAL A 185 -16.94 -30.58 -1.51
C VAL A 185 -17.55 -31.34 -0.34
N GLU A 186 -18.85 -31.61 -0.39
CA GLU A 186 -19.52 -32.42 0.61
C GLU A 186 -19.66 -33.84 0.07
N ALA A 187 -19.01 -34.79 0.74
CA ALA A 187 -19.14 -36.21 0.43
C ALA A 187 -20.37 -36.74 1.16
N THR A 188 -21.44 -37.01 0.41
CA THR A 188 -22.62 -37.70 0.94
C THR A 188 -22.51 -39.20 0.66
N THR A 189 -23.32 -40.01 1.33
CA THR A 189 -23.43 -41.46 1.03
C THR A 189 -23.94 -41.76 -0.39
N ARG A 190 -24.38 -40.74 -1.15
CA ARG A 190 -24.87 -40.84 -2.53
C ARG A 190 -23.95 -40.21 -3.58
N GLY A 191 -22.82 -39.60 -3.20
CA GLY A 191 -21.87 -38.99 -4.13
C GLY A 191 -21.25 -37.68 -3.64
N VAL A 192 -20.40 -37.10 -4.48
CA VAL A 192 -19.70 -35.84 -4.23
C VAL A 192 -20.49 -34.67 -4.82
N CYS A 193 -20.95 -33.73 -3.99
CA CYS A 193 -21.69 -32.54 -4.45
C CYS A 193 -20.80 -31.30 -4.40
N LEU A 194 -20.84 -30.48 -5.47
CA LEU A 194 -20.15 -29.19 -5.55
C LEU A 194 -21.15 -28.08 -5.21
N ILE A 195 -21.02 -27.45 -4.04
CA ILE A 195 -21.92 -26.36 -3.64
C ILE A 195 -21.28 -25.01 -3.98
N THR A 196 -21.90 -24.24 -4.87
CA THR A 196 -21.53 -22.85 -5.16
C THR A 196 -22.51 -21.88 -4.49
N LYS A 197 -22.09 -21.18 -3.43
CA LYS A 197 -22.91 -20.10 -2.83
C LYS A 197 -22.66 -18.77 -3.57
N VAL A 198 -23.71 -18.23 -4.20
CA VAL A 198 -23.73 -16.88 -4.80
C VAL A 198 -24.59 -15.95 -3.92
N PRO A 199 -24.18 -14.69 -3.62
CA PRO A 199 -25.00 -13.77 -2.84
C PRO A 199 -26.34 -13.44 -3.52
N ARG A 200 -27.42 -13.33 -2.74
CA ARG A 200 -28.77 -12.96 -3.24
C ARG A 200 -28.76 -11.63 -3.98
N SER A 201 -29.42 -11.62 -5.14
CA SER A 201 -29.76 -10.44 -5.95
C SER A 201 -30.51 -9.39 -5.10
N GLY A 202 -30.00 -8.15 -5.07
CA GLY A 202 -30.67 -7.00 -4.44
C GLY A 202 -29.82 -6.14 -3.50
N ARG A 203 -28.58 -6.53 -3.16
CA ARG A 203 -27.62 -5.66 -2.45
C ARG A 203 -26.64 -5.06 -3.45
N VAL A 204 -26.39 -3.74 -3.35
CA VAL A 204 -25.27 -3.08 -4.04
C VAL A 204 -24.02 -3.91 -3.80
N PRO A 205 -23.27 -4.32 -4.84
CA PRO A 205 -22.08 -5.14 -4.63
C PRO A 205 -21.13 -4.42 -3.67
N PRO A 206 -20.60 -5.11 -2.64
CA PRO A 206 -19.64 -4.51 -1.73
C PRO A 206 -18.47 -3.95 -2.55
N GLN A 207 -18.11 -2.69 -2.30
CA GLN A 207 -16.95 -2.09 -2.96
C GLN A 207 -15.69 -2.82 -2.51
N LEU A 208 -15.09 -3.56 -3.44
CA LEU A 208 -13.94 -4.44 -3.18
C LEU A 208 -12.67 -3.63 -2.85
N GLY A 209 -11.90 -4.12 -1.87
CA GLY A 209 -10.65 -3.51 -1.45
C GLY A 209 -10.75 -2.14 -0.78
N VAL A 210 -11.94 -1.64 -0.40
CA VAL A 210 -12.07 -0.26 0.11
C VAL A 210 -11.59 -0.11 1.57
N ARG A 211 -10.72 0.88 1.81
CA ARG A 211 -10.11 1.22 3.12
C ARG A 211 -11.03 1.88 4.15
N GLY A 212 -12.31 2.11 3.84
CA GLY A 212 -13.21 2.83 4.74
C GLY A 212 -14.64 2.93 4.22
N ARG A 213 -15.50 3.62 4.99
CA ARG A 213 -16.91 3.80 4.61
C ARG A 213 -17.10 4.95 3.61
N ASN A 214 -16.34 6.04 3.77
CA ASN A 214 -16.39 7.26 2.96
C ASN A 214 -14.98 7.85 2.83
N GLN A 215 -14.63 8.44 1.68
CA GLN A 215 -13.43 9.26 1.44
C GLN A 215 -12.17 8.75 2.17
N SER A 216 -11.51 7.72 1.63
CA SER A 216 -10.36 7.02 2.26
C SER A 216 -9.11 7.08 1.39
N HIS A 217 -8.81 8.26 0.86
CA HIS A 217 -7.55 8.51 0.17
C HIS A 217 -6.38 8.22 1.09
N SER A 218 -5.34 7.62 0.55
CA SER A 218 -4.18 7.21 1.33
C SER A 218 -2.89 7.67 0.68
N SER A 219 -2.05 8.35 1.47
CA SER A 219 -0.75 8.89 1.06
C SER A 219 0.41 7.91 1.30
N ALA A 220 0.26 6.99 2.24
CA ALA A 220 1.30 6.03 2.57
C ALA A 220 0.71 4.80 3.24
N SER A 221 1.42 3.69 3.11
CA SER A 221 1.13 2.46 3.85
C SER A 221 2.41 1.81 4.34
N ALA A 222 2.30 1.07 5.44
CA ALA A 222 3.37 0.25 5.99
C ALA A 222 2.77 -0.93 6.75
N MET A 223 3.45 -2.07 6.81
CA MET A 223 2.98 -3.27 7.52
C MET A 223 4.00 -3.68 8.58
N ASP A 224 3.52 -4.06 9.76
CA ASP A 224 4.37 -4.56 10.86
C ASP A 224 4.72 -6.06 10.69
N ARG A 225 5.60 -6.58 11.56
CA ARG A 225 6.04 -7.98 11.53
C ARG A 225 4.91 -8.97 11.83
N ARG A 226 3.82 -8.52 12.47
CA ARG A 226 2.64 -9.33 12.81
C ARG A 226 1.60 -9.35 11.68
N GLY A 227 1.79 -8.56 10.62
CA GLY A 227 0.92 -8.55 9.44
C GLY A 227 -0.23 -7.56 9.49
N VAL A 228 -0.15 -6.55 10.37
CA VAL A 228 -1.08 -5.41 10.43
C VAL A 228 -0.61 -4.34 9.45
N LEU A 229 -1.41 -4.11 8.41
CA LEU A 229 -1.26 -3.01 7.47
C LEU A 229 -1.81 -1.72 8.08
N PHE A 230 -1.02 -0.66 8.04
CA PHE A 230 -1.43 0.69 8.39
C PHE A 230 -1.46 1.55 7.13
N PHE A 231 -2.39 2.50 7.08
CA PHE A 231 -2.52 3.45 5.96
C PHE A 231 -2.93 4.84 6.45
N ASN A 232 -2.28 5.86 5.91
CA ASN A 232 -2.51 7.26 6.25
C ASN A 232 -3.77 7.78 5.55
N LEU A 233 -4.90 7.89 6.25
CA LEU A 233 -6.17 8.32 5.68
C LEU A 233 -6.25 9.85 5.61
N VAL A 234 -5.80 10.42 4.49
CA VAL A 234 -5.63 11.87 4.32
C VAL A 234 -6.93 12.65 4.49
N THR A 235 -7.99 12.21 3.83
CA THR A 235 -9.30 12.88 3.88
C THR A 235 -10.09 12.60 5.16
N GLN A 236 -9.51 11.88 6.11
CA GLN A 236 -10.14 11.57 7.40
C GLN A 236 -9.32 12.04 8.59
N ASP A 237 -8.16 12.66 8.38
CA ASP A 237 -7.20 13.01 9.42
C ASP A 237 -6.95 11.85 10.40
N ALA A 238 -6.68 10.66 9.84
CA ALA A 238 -6.66 9.41 10.58
C ALA A 238 -5.53 8.47 10.17
N LEU A 239 -5.14 7.60 11.11
CA LEU A 239 -4.35 6.40 10.85
C LEU A 239 -5.31 5.21 10.78
N GLY A 240 -5.48 4.64 9.60
CA GLY A 240 -6.23 3.42 9.39
C GLY A 240 -5.38 2.16 9.59
N CYS A 241 -6.04 1.04 9.85
CA CYS A 241 -5.40 -0.25 10.01
C CYS A 241 -6.25 -1.41 9.47
N TRP A 242 -5.58 -2.52 9.16
CA TRP A 242 -6.18 -3.81 8.86
C TRP A 242 -5.18 -4.95 9.14
N ASP A 243 -5.65 -5.99 9.80
CA ASP A 243 -4.88 -7.21 10.04
C ASP A 243 -5.05 -8.20 8.87
N SER A 244 -3.96 -8.54 8.20
CA SER A 244 -3.97 -9.41 7.02
C SER A 244 -4.41 -10.84 7.28
N ALA A 245 -4.43 -11.30 8.54
CA ALA A 245 -5.03 -12.58 8.90
C ALA A 245 -6.57 -12.56 8.87
N LYS A 246 -7.19 -11.37 8.78
CA LYS A 246 -8.63 -11.17 8.74
C LYS A 246 -9.10 -10.92 7.30
N PRO A 247 -10.30 -11.39 6.90
CA PRO A 247 -10.86 -11.07 5.59
C PRO A 247 -10.89 -9.55 5.37
N TYR A 248 -10.43 -9.06 4.23
CA TYR A 248 -10.42 -7.63 3.96
C TYR A 248 -11.86 -7.11 3.77
N GLY A 249 -12.28 -6.15 4.60
CA GLY A 249 -13.60 -5.55 4.47
C GLY A 249 -13.94 -4.55 5.57
N ARG A 250 -15.11 -3.91 5.44
CA ARG A 250 -15.58 -2.84 6.34
C ARG A 250 -15.72 -3.24 7.81
N SER A 251 -15.76 -4.54 8.13
CA SER A 251 -15.87 -5.06 9.49
C SER A 251 -14.53 -5.38 10.13
N THR A 252 -13.43 -5.31 9.38
CA THR A 252 -12.07 -5.70 9.80
C THR A 252 -11.04 -4.61 9.55
N VAL A 253 -11.40 -3.61 8.74
CA VAL A 253 -10.70 -2.33 8.59
C VAL A 253 -11.19 -1.36 9.67
N GLY A 254 -10.27 -0.70 10.37
CA GLY A 254 -10.58 0.27 11.42
C GLY A 254 -9.59 1.43 11.46
N HIS A 255 -9.74 2.29 12.47
CA HIS A 255 -8.81 3.37 12.78
C HIS A 255 -8.04 3.04 14.06
N VAL A 256 -6.76 3.40 14.08
CA VAL A 256 -5.90 3.45 15.27
C VAL A 256 -6.04 4.80 15.97
N ALA A 257 -6.06 5.87 15.17
CA ALA A 257 -6.14 7.24 15.66
C ALA A 257 -6.87 8.11 14.64
N GLN A 258 -7.58 9.13 15.12
CA GLN A 258 -8.21 10.16 14.31
C GLN A 258 -8.20 11.47 15.09
N ASP A 259 -7.48 12.46 14.58
CA ASP A 259 -7.33 13.76 15.24
C ASP A 259 -7.03 14.83 14.19
N HIS A 260 -7.96 15.77 14.03
CA HIS A 260 -7.87 16.80 13.01
C HIS A 260 -6.67 17.74 13.17
N ALA A 261 -6.21 17.99 14.40
CA ALA A 261 -5.11 18.92 14.65
C ALA A 261 -3.74 18.25 14.49
N LEU A 262 -3.61 17.00 14.96
CA LEU A 262 -2.35 16.25 14.94
C LEU A 262 -2.13 15.51 13.61
N LEU A 263 -3.20 14.97 13.03
CA LEU A 263 -3.19 14.13 11.83
C LEU A 263 -3.72 14.85 10.59
N ASN A 264 -3.77 16.18 10.61
CA ASN A 264 -3.96 16.97 9.40
C ASN A 264 -2.92 16.55 8.36
N PHE A 265 -3.36 16.19 7.16
CA PHE A 265 -2.54 15.66 6.06
C PHE A 265 -1.41 14.70 6.52
N PRO A 266 -1.74 13.48 6.95
CA PRO A 266 -0.73 12.45 7.24
C PRO A 266 -0.04 12.10 5.92
N ASN A 267 1.26 12.35 5.82
CA ASN A 267 1.99 12.42 4.55
C ASN A 267 2.84 11.17 4.27
N ASP A 268 3.62 10.72 5.26
CA ASP A 268 4.44 9.51 5.15
C ASP A 268 4.28 8.63 6.40
N LEU A 269 4.53 7.34 6.22
CA LEU A 269 4.36 6.31 7.24
C LEU A 269 5.46 5.26 7.09
N LYS A 270 6.12 4.95 8.20
CA LYS A 270 7.08 3.84 8.30
C LYS A 270 6.79 3.02 9.54
N VAL A 271 7.09 1.74 9.48
CA VAL A 271 7.22 0.88 10.65
C VAL A 271 8.69 0.49 10.72
N ASP A 272 9.32 0.73 11.87
CA ASP A 272 10.72 0.38 12.07
C ASP A 272 10.91 -1.13 12.26
N ARG A 273 12.16 -1.56 12.44
CA ARG A 273 12.51 -2.96 12.69
C ARG A 273 12.89 -3.23 14.14
N GLU A 274 12.70 -2.24 15.02
CA GLU A 274 13.07 -2.31 16.43
C GLU A 274 12.16 -3.28 17.20
N GLU A 275 12.59 -3.67 18.40
CA GLU A 275 11.79 -4.48 19.33
C GLU A 275 11.60 -3.72 20.64
N PRO A 276 10.38 -3.23 20.95
CA PRO A 276 9.14 -3.32 20.15
C PRO A 276 9.16 -2.46 18.88
N GLN A 277 8.37 -2.82 17.86
CA GLN A 277 8.27 -2.00 16.65
C GLN A 277 7.54 -0.70 16.92
N ASN A 278 8.01 0.38 16.31
CA ASN A 278 7.32 1.66 16.31
C ASN A 278 6.80 2.03 14.93
N ILE A 279 5.65 2.69 14.97
CA ILE A 279 5.09 3.43 13.84
C ILE A 279 5.71 4.82 13.88
N TRP A 280 6.17 5.31 12.73
CA TRP A 280 6.66 6.67 12.52
C TRP A 280 5.81 7.32 11.45
N MET A 281 5.15 8.43 11.79
CA MET A 281 4.30 9.16 10.88
C MET A 281 4.77 10.61 10.73
N LEU A 282 4.88 11.06 9.49
CA LEU A 282 5.02 12.48 9.17
C LEU A 282 3.63 13.05 8.89
N THR A 283 3.21 14.06 9.63
CA THR A 283 2.00 14.84 9.32
C THR A 283 2.41 16.25 8.94
N ASN A 284 1.72 16.84 7.97
CA ASN A 284 2.00 18.19 7.52
C ASN A 284 0.73 18.93 7.13
N ARG A 285 0.85 20.10 6.51
CA ARG A 285 -0.31 20.87 6.01
C ARG A 285 -0.19 21.12 4.52
N LEU A 286 0.10 20.06 3.76
CA LEU A 286 0.46 20.17 2.35
C LEU A 286 -0.61 20.89 1.51
N HIS A 287 -1.89 20.60 1.71
CA HIS A 287 -2.98 21.30 1.00
C HIS A 287 -3.01 22.80 1.29
N LEU A 288 -2.71 23.24 2.51
CA LEU A 288 -2.62 24.67 2.84
C LEU A 288 -1.38 25.31 2.24
N TYR A 289 -0.24 24.60 2.21
CA TYR A 289 0.96 25.07 1.51
C TYR A 289 0.73 25.26 0.01
N LEU A 290 -0.01 24.34 -0.63
CA LEU A 290 -0.25 24.36 -2.08
C LEU A 290 -1.33 25.36 -2.51
N TYR A 291 -2.40 25.50 -1.72
CA TYR A 291 -3.61 26.19 -2.15
C TYR A 291 -4.00 27.38 -1.27
N ARG A 292 -3.29 27.62 -0.16
CA ARG A 292 -3.48 28.76 0.74
C ARG A 292 -2.13 29.24 1.26
N SER A 293 -2.02 29.50 2.56
CA SER A 293 -0.79 29.91 3.23
C SER A 293 -0.67 29.16 4.54
N LEU A 294 0.55 28.78 4.90
CA LEU A 294 0.85 28.21 6.20
C LEU A 294 0.89 29.31 7.27
N SER A 295 0.23 29.08 8.40
CA SER A 295 0.34 29.96 9.58
C SER A 295 1.69 29.76 10.24
N ARG A 296 2.40 30.85 10.57
CA ARG A 296 3.67 30.77 11.31
C ARG A 296 3.48 30.55 12.81
N ASP A 297 2.27 30.77 13.31
CA ASP A 297 1.93 30.65 14.74
C ASP A 297 1.49 29.23 15.11
N GLU A 298 1.48 28.31 14.15
CA GLU A 298 1.04 26.93 14.33
C GLU A 298 2.12 25.92 13.91
N TYR A 299 2.09 24.74 14.52
CA TYR A 299 2.92 23.62 14.10
C TYR A 299 2.38 23.06 12.76
N ASN A 300 3.09 23.34 11.66
CA ASN A 300 2.70 22.88 10.32
C ASN A 300 3.25 21.50 9.95
N PHE A 301 4.26 21.01 10.67
CA PHE A 301 4.94 19.73 10.40
C PHE A 301 5.16 19.00 11.72
N ARG A 302 4.89 17.69 11.76
CA ARG A 302 5.09 16.85 12.95
C ARG A 302 5.65 15.50 12.55
N ILE A 303 6.52 14.96 13.41
CA ILE A 303 6.87 13.54 13.39
C ILE A 303 6.25 12.93 14.65
N LEU A 304 5.35 11.98 14.45
CA LEU A 304 4.64 11.28 15.52
C LEU A 304 5.13 9.84 15.59
N THR A 305 5.18 9.29 16.79
CA THR A 305 5.58 7.90 16.99
C THR A 305 4.79 7.23 18.12
N GLY A 306 4.67 5.91 18.03
CA GLY A 306 4.09 5.05 19.06
C GLY A 306 4.38 3.59 18.74
N THR A 307 4.34 2.73 19.75
CA THR A 307 4.56 1.29 19.53
C THR A 307 3.38 0.68 18.79
N VAL A 308 3.65 -0.26 17.88
CA VAL A 308 2.63 -0.93 17.08
C VAL A 308 1.63 -1.65 17.99
N GLU A 309 2.10 -2.29 19.06
CA GLU A 309 1.24 -3.03 20.00
C GLU A 309 0.21 -2.11 20.64
N LYS A 310 0.64 -0.98 21.20
CA LYS A 310 -0.25 0.02 21.82
C LYS A 310 -1.19 0.65 20.80
N ALA A 311 -0.71 0.89 19.58
CA ALA A 311 -1.51 1.42 18.50
C ALA A 311 -2.66 0.47 18.11
N THR A 312 -2.40 -0.84 18.11
CA THR A 312 -3.41 -1.84 17.74
C THR A 312 -4.28 -2.30 18.90
N ASP A 313 -3.83 -2.14 20.15
CA ASP A 313 -4.52 -2.63 21.34
C ASP A 313 -5.95 -2.09 21.43
N GLY A 314 -6.90 -2.96 21.77
CA GLY A 314 -8.31 -2.58 21.84
C GLY A 314 -8.99 -2.29 20.50
N THR A 315 -8.28 -2.22 19.37
CA THR A 315 -8.87 -1.98 18.04
C THR A 315 -9.37 -3.27 17.37
N ILE A 316 -9.97 -3.17 16.18
CA ILE A 316 -10.34 -4.32 15.35
C ILE A 316 -9.12 -4.96 14.66
N CYS A 317 -8.02 -4.22 14.58
CA CYS A 317 -6.77 -4.62 13.92
C CYS A 317 -5.82 -5.36 14.84
N ASP A 318 -6.15 -5.48 16.13
CA ASP A 318 -5.41 -6.28 17.10
C ASP A 318 -5.33 -7.75 16.64
N PRO A 319 -4.12 -8.30 16.40
CA PRO A 319 -3.95 -9.70 16.01
C PRO A 319 -4.49 -10.71 17.02
N HIS A 320 -4.61 -10.35 18.30
CA HIS A 320 -5.15 -11.23 19.34
C HIS A 320 -6.68 -11.30 19.36
N LYS A 321 -7.36 -10.34 18.73
CA LYS A 321 -8.81 -10.40 18.59
C LYS A 321 -9.18 -11.30 17.42
N ILE A 322 -9.90 -12.37 17.75
CA ILE A 322 -10.59 -13.19 16.75
C ILE A 322 -11.52 -12.24 16.00
N GLY A 323 -11.25 -12.02 14.71
CA GLY A 323 -12.13 -11.24 13.85
C GLY A 323 -13.55 -11.85 13.86
N PRO A 324 -14.58 -11.12 13.41
CA PRO A 324 -15.89 -11.73 13.25
C PRO A 324 -15.70 -13.03 12.47
N ALA A 325 -16.09 -14.16 13.08
CA ALA A 325 -16.15 -15.44 12.38
C ALA A 325 -16.85 -15.15 11.06
N THR A 326 -16.34 -15.67 9.94
CA THR A 326 -17.08 -15.66 8.69
C THR A 326 -18.39 -16.39 8.97
N SER A 327 -19.42 -15.66 9.39
CA SER A 327 -20.73 -16.21 9.66
C SER A 327 -21.29 -16.50 8.28
N VAL A 328 -20.99 -17.69 7.78
CA VAL A 328 -21.72 -18.30 6.69
C VAL A 328 -23.18 -18.25 7.13
N PRO A 329 -24.06 -17.53 6.40
CA PRO A 329 -25.48 -17.60 6.70
C PRO A 329 -25.90 -19.07 6.69
N ARG A 330 -26.52 -19.51 7.77
CA ARG A 330 -27.24 -20.78 7.81
C ARG A 330 -28.36 -20.73 6.76
N ASP A 331 -28.39 -21.80 5.98
CA ASP A 331 -29.52 -22.40 5.26
C ASP A 331 -30.07 -21.72 4.00
N ILE A 332 -29.79 -22.38 2.87
CA ILE A 332 -30.83 -22.95 1.99
C ILE A 332 -30.32 -24.37 1.69
N ASP A 333 -30.94 -25.39 2.28
CA ASP A 333 -30.74 -26.77 1.88
C ASP A 333 -31.26 -26.92 0.44
N ALA A 334 -30.34 -27.07 -0.51
CA ALA A 334 -30.67 -27.44 -1.90
C ALA A 334 -30.47 -28.95 -2.11
N CYS A 335 -30.45 -29.74 -1.03
CA CYS A 335 -30.23 -31.18 -1.06
C CYS A 335 -31.51 -32.01 -0.88
N ASP A 336 -32.69 -31.39 -0.75
CA ASP A 336 -33.94 -32.12 -0.53
C ASP A 336 -34.68 -32.55 -1.82
N ASP A 337 -34.12 -32.28 -3.01
CA ASP A 337 -34.75 -32.65 -4.31
C ASP A 337 -33.85 -33.48 -5.25
N LEU A 338 -33.04 -34.42 -4.71
CA LEU A 338 -32.34 -35.46 -5.51
C LEU A 338 -32.55 -36.89 -5.00
#